data_AF-A0AA36UWC2-F1
#
_entry.id   AF-A0AA36UWC2-F1
#
_cell.length_a   1.000
_cell.length_b   1.000
_cell.length_c   1.000
_cell.angle_alpha   90.00
_cell.angle_beta   90.00
_cell.angle_gamma   90.00
#
_symmetry.space_group_name_H-M   'P 1'
#
loop_
_entity.id
_entity.type
_entity.pdbx_description
1 polymer ?
#
loop_
_entity_poly.entity_id
_entity_poly.type
_entity_poly.pdbx_seq_one_letter_code
_entity_poly.pdbx_strand_id
1 'polypeptide(L)'
;MFNWTNPKQIDLTQPYLYFIKISAEQKEFRYIGKASNKARLNEYKSNVVKILEGKSRRPVLKRDGSLQSQGNLKYRYVHLVLANAQKRGWDIEHYPIENVAKQDLNSRELTLIDEFECNMNDGSTWLIEQFSELSEQLLQTVRT
;
A
#
# COMPACT_ATOMS: atom_id res chain seq x y z
N MET A 1 0.03 -12.62 -9.06
CA MET A 1 0.30 -11.21 -8.73
C MET A 1 -0.97 -10.40 -8.91
N PHE A 2 -1.41 -9.65 -7.91
CA PHE A 2 -2.62 -8.82 -8.01
C PHE A 2 -2.48 -7.69 -9.04
N ASN A 3 -3.62 -7.23 -9.55
CA ASN A 3 -3.75 -6.09 -10.44
C ASN A 3 -4.77 -5.11 -9.85
N TRP A 4 -4.63 -3.84 -10.18
CA TRP A 4 -5.66 -2.85 -9.89
C TRP A 4 -6.61 -2.71 -11.09
N THR A 5 -7.82 -2.25 -10.83
CA THR A 5 -8.87 -2.03 -11.83
C THR A 5 -9.33 -0.56 -11.79
N ASN A 6 -10.03 -0.09 -12.83
CA ASN A 6 -10.66 1.25 -12.84
C ASN A 6 -12.16 1.15 -13.15
N PRO A 7 -12.95 0.54 -12.26
CA PRO A 7 -14.37 0.28 -12.53
C PRO A 7 -15.19 1.57 -12.64
N LYS A 8 -14.76 2.63 -11.96
CA LYS A 8 -15.42 3.94 -11.95
C LYS A 8 -14.94 4.89 -13.05
N GLN A 9 -14.04 4.43 -13.93
CA GLN A 9 -13.48 5.21 -15.04
C GLN A 9 -12.88 6.57 -14.59
N ILE A 10 -12.23 6.58 -13.43
CA ILE A 10 -11.59 7.78 -12.87
C ILE A 10 -10.45 8.23 -13.80
N ASP A 11 -10.37 9.54 -14.04
CA ASP A 11 -9.31 10.13 -14.85
C ASP A 11 -8.00 10.14 -14.08
N LEU A 12 -7.07 9.27 -14.48
CA LEU A 12 -5.77 9.11 -13.81
C LEU A 12 -4.73 10.17 -14.21
N THR A 13 -5.10 11.13 -15.06
CA THR A 13 -4.27 12.30 -15.40
C THR A 13 -4.50 13.46 -14.43
N GLN A 14 -5.61 13.45 -13.71
CA GLN A 14 -5.93 14.39 -12.64
C GLN A 14 -5.55 13.81 -11.27
N PRO A 15 -5.52 14.61 -10.19
CA PRO A 15 -5.38 14.05 -8.87
C PRO A 15 -6.61 13.22 -8.48
N TYR A 16 -6.38 12.12 -7.76
CA TYR A 16 -7.42 11.16 -7.38
C TYR A 16 -7.08 10.47 -6.05
N LEU A 17 -8.13 9.94 -5.43
CA LEU A 17 -8.05 9.00 -4.31
C LEU A 17 -8.25 7.58 -4.82
N TYR A 18 -7.66 6.60 -4.14
CA TYR A 18 -7.79 5.18 -4.45
C TYR A 18 -7.97 4.37 -3.17
N PHE A 19 -8.63 3.22 -3.32
CA PHE A 19 -8.91 2.28 -2.26
C PHE A 19 -8.09 1.02 -2.44
N ILE A 20 -7.62 0.45 -1.33
CA ILE A 20 -7.12 -0.92 -1.27
C ILE A 20 -7.87 -1.64 -0.14
N LYS A 21 -8.53 -2.74 -0.48
CA LYS A 21 -9.15 -3.65 0.47
C LYS A 21 -8.55 -5.04 0.32
N ILE A 22 -8.28 -5.67 1.46
CA ILE A 22 -7.75 -7.04 1.53
C ILE A 22 -8.63 -7.84 2.45
N SER A 23 -9.17 -8.95 1.95
CA SER A 23 -10.06 -9.83 2.71
C SER A 23 -9.27 -11.08 3.13
N ALA A 24 -8.90 -11.15 4.40
CA ALA A 24 -8.06 -12.18 4.98
C ALA A 24 -8.85 -12.97 6.03
N GLU A 25 -9.39 -14.12 5.64
CA GLU A 25 -10.19 -14.98 6.53
C GLU A 25 -11.33 -14.19 7.19
N GLN A 26 -11.27 -13.93 8.50
CA GLN A 26 -12.30 -13.19 9.25
C GLN A 26 -12.00 -11.70 9.40
N LYS A 27 -10.94 -11.20 8.75
CA LYS A 27 -10.45 -9.84 8.91
C LYS A 27 -10.38 -9.11 7.58
N GLU A 28 -10.83 -7.86 7.59
CA GLU A 28 -10.67 -6.94 6.47
C GLU A 28 -9.63 -5.88 6.79
N PHE A 29 -8.77 -5.62 5.83
CA PHE A 29 -7.83 -4.50 5.88
C PHE A 29 -8.22 -3.47 4.83
N ARG A 30 -8.27 -2.20 5.22
CA ARG A 30 -8.76 -1.11 4.36
C ARG A 30 -7.79 0.05 4.40
N TYR A 31 -7.51 0.60 3.22
CA TYR A 31 -6.55 1.68 3.02
C TYR A 31 -7.07 2.67 1.98
N ILE A 32 -6.98 3.95 2.30
CA ILE A 32 -7.13 5.04 1.33
C ILE A 32 -5.75 5.60 1.01
N GLY A 33 -5.49 5.85 -0.27
CA GLY A 33 -4.34 6.63 -0.68
C GLY A 33 -4.69 7.65 -1.73
N LYS A 34 -3.74 8.54 -1.98
CA LYS A 34 -3.85 9.62 -2.95
C LYS A 34 -2.72 9.61 -3.98
N ALA A 35 -3.05 10.03 -5.20
CA ALA A 35 -2.12 10.08 -6.31
C ALA A 35 -2.46 11.22 -7.28
N SER A 36 -1.51 11.51 -8.16
CA SER A 36 -1.71 12.40 -9.32
C SER A 36 -1.12 11.80 -10.58
N ASN A 37 -0.81 10.50 -10.56
CA ASN A 37 -0.24 9.77 -11.67
C ASN A 37 -0.54 8.27 -11.49
N LYS A 38 -1.06 7.65 -12.54
CA LYS A 38 -1.27 6.20 -12.69
C LYS A 38 -0.12 5.33 -12.19
N ALA A 39 1.14 5.77 -12.35
CA ALA A 39 2.31 5.03 -11.90
C ALA A 39 2.22 4.62 -10.42
N ARG A 40 1.59 5.43 -9.56
CA ARG A 40 1.39 5.14 -8.14
C ARG A 40 0.66 3.81 -7.91
N LEU A 41 -0.34 3.47 -8.73
CA LEU A 41 -1.09 2.21 -8.58
C LEU A 41 -0.20 0.99 -8.90
N ASN A 42 0.73 1.15 -9.86
CA ASN A 42 1.70 0.11 -10.21
C ASN A 42 2.83 -0.03 -9.17
N GLU A 43 3.15 1.03 -8.42
CA GLU A 43 4.19 1.00 -7.39
C GLU A 43 3.91 -0.04 -6.30
N TYR A 44 2.64 -0.23 -5.92
CA TYR A 44 2.25 -1.25 -4.94
C TYR A 44 2.65 -2.65 -5.38
N LYS A 45 2.32 -2.99 -6.64
CA LYS A 45 2.70 -4.27 -7.25
C LYS A 45 4.22 -4.43 -7.28
N SER A 46 4.94 -3.41 -7.75
CA SER A 46 6.41 -3.44 -7.80
C SER A 46 7.06 -3.62 -6.42
N ASN A 47 6.53 -2.94 -5.40
CA ASN A 47 7.03 -3.05 -4.03
C ASN A 47 6.76 -4.43 -3.44
N VAL A 48 5.60 -5.03 -3.70
CA VAL A 48 5.31 -6.40 -3.25
C VAL A 48 6.26 -7.41 -3.89
N VAL A 49 6.57 -7.29 -5.18
CA VAL A 49 7.59 -8.15 -5.82
C VAL A 49 8.93 -8.03 -5.08
N LYS A 50 9.41 -6.81 -4.84
CA LYS A 50 10.67 -6.59 -4.12
C LYS A 50 10.66 -7.19 -2.72
N ILE A 51 9.56 -7.03 -1.97
CA ILE A 51 9.41 -7.59 -0.62
C ILE A 51 9.53 -9.11 -0.66
N LEU A 52 8.84 -9.76 -1.61
CA LEU A 52 8.87 -11.22 -1.74
C LEU A 52 10.25 -11.73 -2.21
N GLU A 53 11.05 -10.88 -2.87
CA GLU A 53 12.45 -11.14 -3.22
C GLU A 53 13.45 -10.77 -2.11
N GLY A 54 12.99 -10.30 -0.94
CA GLY A 54 13.86 -9.88 0.16
C GLY A 54 14.62 -8.57 -0.11
N LYS A 55 14.11 -7.70 -0.99
CA LYS A 55 14.75 -6.44 -1.37
C LYS A 55 14.14 -5.24 -0.67
N SER A 56 14.98 -4.27 -0.33
CA SER A 56 14.55 -2.95 0.18
C SER A 56 13.76 -2.15 -0.87
N ARG A 57 13.01 -1.13 -0.42
CA ARG A 57 12.13 -0.35 -1.30
C ARG A 57 12.89 0.36 -2.43
N ARG A 58 14.06 0.88 -2.10
CA ARG A 58 15.03 1.51 -3.00
C ARG A 58 16.41 0.86 -2.76
N PRO A 59 17.30 0.82 -3.77
CA PRO A 59 18.68 0.39 -3.57
C PRO A 59 19.35 1.17 -2.43
N VAL A 60 20.20 0.49 -1.65
CA VAL A 60 20.88 1.09 -0.48
C VAL A 60 21.76 2.26 -0.87
N LEU A 61 22.40 2.19 -2.04
CA LEU A 61 23.23 3.25 -2.60
C LEU A 61 22.45 4.01 -3.69
N LYS A 62 22.64 5.33 -3.70
CA LYS A 62 22.25 6.20 -4.82
C LYS A 62 23.26 6.04 -5.97
N ARG A 63 22.94 6.65 -7.12
CA ARG A 63 23.80 6.62 -8.32
C ARG A 63 25.18 7.25 -8.09
N ASP A 64 25.27 8.20 -7.16
CA ASP A 64 26.51 8.87 -6.77
C ASP A 64 27.33 8.08 -5.73
N GLY A 65 26.89 6.87 -5.35
CA GLY A 65 27.53 6.05 -4.33
C GLY A 65 27.17 6.43 -2.88
N SER A 66 26.40 7.50 -2.65
CA SER A 66 25.96 7.88 -1.30
C SER A 66 24.85 6.98 -0.77
N LEU A 67 24.76 6.83 0.55
CA LEU A 67 23.69 6.06 1.20
C LEU A 67 22.31 6.71 0.98
N GLN A 68 21.29 5.88 0.80
CA GLN A 68 19.90 6.30 0.88
C GLN A 68 19.51 6.71 2.29
N SER A 69 18.54 7.63 2.38
CA SER A 69 17.87 7.91 3.64
C SER A 69 17.08 6.70 4.14
N GLN A 70 16.97 6.54 5.45
CA GLN A 70 16.20 5.45 6.06
C GLN A 70 14.75 5.40 5.58
N GLY A 71 14.09 6.56 5.46
CA GLY A 71 12.71 6.65 4.94
C GLY A 71 12.55 6.14 3.50
N ASN A 72 13.62 6.18 2.69
CA ASN A 72 13.60 5.65 1.33
C ASN A 72 13.72 4.13 1.25
N LEU A 73 14.25 3.50 2.29
CA LEU A 73 14.41 2.05 2.41
C LEU A 73 13.15 1.38 2.99
N LYS A 74 12.42 2.10 3.84
CA LYS A 74 11.25 1.58 4.56
C LYS A 74 10.00 1.43 3.68
N TYR A 75 9.29 0.33 3.88
CA TYR A 75 7.94 0.12 3.37
C TYR A 75 6.89 0.61 4.37
N ARG A 76 5.66 0.84 3.90
CA ARG A 76 4.49 1.17 4.74
C ARG A 76 3.75 -0.10 5.15
N TYR A 77 2.93 -0.03 6.20
CA TYR A 77 2.13 -1.17 6.68
C TYR A 77 1.25 -1.80 5.60
N VAL A 78 0.57 -1.02 4.74
CA VAL A 78 -0.19 -1.56 3.60
C VAL A 78 0.62 -2.52 2.70
N HIS A 79 1.93 -2.31 2.56
CA HIS A 79 2.78 -3.22 1.77
C HIS A 79 3.04 -4.55 2.49
N LEU A 80 3.09 -4.55 3.83
CA LEU A 80 3.19 -5.78 4.62
C LEU A 80 1.94 -6.64 4.40
N VAL A 81 0.77 -6.03 4.52
CA VAL A 81 -0.52 -6.73 4.34
C VAL A 81 -0.65 -7.23 2.89
N LEU A 82 -0.34 -6.41 1.89
CA LEU A 82 -0.37 -6.82 0.49
C LEU A 82 0.61 -7.97 0.16
N ALA A 83 1.82 -7.96 0.74
CA ALA A 83 2.77 -9.04 0.53
C ALA A 83 2.28 -10.36 1.15
N ASN A 84 1.66 -10.30 2.33
CA ASN A 84 1.04 -11.47 2.96
C ASN A 84 -0.18 -11.97 2.17
N ALA A 85 -1.02 -11.06 1.69
CA ALA A 85 -2.15 -11.36 0.83
C ALA A 85 -1.70 -12.09 -0.44
N GLN A 86 -0.65 -11.57 -1.10
CA GLN A 86 -0.08 -12.19 -2.28
C GLN A 86 0.53 -13.58 -2.02
N LYS A 87 1.18 -13.78 -0.85
CA LYS A 87 1.77 -15.07 -0.46
C LYS A 87 0.71 -16.13 -0.13
N ARG A 88 -0.45 -15.70 0.38
CA ARG A 88 -1.51 -16.58 0.90
C ARG A 88 -2.72 -16.73 -0.01
N GLY A 89 -2.80 -15.93 -1.08
CA GLY A 89 -3.96 -15.92 -1.96
C GLY A 89 -5.19 -15.26 -1.34
N TRP A 90 -5.00 -14.30 -0.43
CA TRP A 90 -6.11 -13.48 0.04
C TRP A 90 -6.62 -12.56 -1.08
N ASP A 91 -7.90 -12.23 -1.01
CA ASP A 91 -8.51 -11.37 -2.02
C ASP A 91 -8.03 -9.92 -1.87
N ILE A 92 -7.80 -9.25 -3.00
CA ILE A 92 -7.25 -7.90 -3.05
C ILE A 92 -8.06 -7.08 -4.05
N GLU A 93 -8.77 -6.09 -3.53
CA GLU A 93 -9.40 -5.05 -4.33
C GLU A 93 -8.50 -3.80 -4.32
N HIS A 94 -8.19 -3.27 -5.49
CA HIS A 94 -7.39 -2.06 -5.63
C HIS A 94 -7.89 -1.24 -6.81
N TYR A 95 -8.43 -0.05 -6.55
CA TYR A 95 -9.02 0.79 -7.60
C TYR A 95 -9.07 2.27 -7.20
N PRO A 96 -9.02 3.20 -8.17
CA PRO A 96 -9.29 4.61 -7.93
C PRO A 96 -10.78 4.82 -7.59
N ILE A 97 -11.06 5.78 -6.71
CA ILE A 97 -12.41 6.04 -6.16
C ILE A 97 -13.03 7.28 -6.80
N GLU A 98 -12.29 8.39 -6.80
CA GLU A 98 -12.78 9.71 -7.23
C GLU A 98 -11.62 10.63 -7.61
N ASN A 99 -11.89 11.56 -8.53
CA ASN A 99 -11.01 12.71 -8.77
C ASN A 99 -11.26 13.78 -7.72
N VAL A 100 -10.19 14.41 -7.23
CA VAL A 100 -10.26 15.46 -6.22
C VAL A 100 -9.30 16.56 -6.62
N ALA A 101 -9.68 17.82 -6.40
CA ALA A 101 -8.80 18.94 -6.63
C ALA A 101 -7.56 18.83 -5.71
N LYS A 102 -6.39 19.26 -6.21
CA LYS A 102 -5.11 19.04 -5.52
C LYS A 102 -5.09 19.61 -4.10
N GLN A 103 -5.72 20.77 -3.90
CA GLN A 103 -5.81 21.44 -2.60
C GLN A 103 -6.67 20.69 -1.58
N ASP A 104 -7.62 19.88 -2.03
CA ASP A 104 -8.59 19.18 -1.19
C ASP A 104 -8.24 17.69 -0.97
N LEU A 105 -7.16 17.20 -1.58
CA LEU A 105 -6.75 15.80 -1.48
C LEU A 105 -6.57 15.33 -0.03
N ASN A 106 -5.97 16.18 0.81
CA ASN A 106 -5.65 15.78 2.19
C ASN A 106 -6.90 15.70 3.06
N SER A 107 -7.75 16.73 3.01
CA SER A 107 -9.01 16.73 3.76
C SER A 107 -9.91 15.59 3.30
N ARG A 108 -10.04 15.38 1.98
CA ARG A 108 -10.88 14.31 1.46
C ARG A 108 -10.34 12.92 1.76
N GLU A 109 -9.01 12.72 1.71
CA GLU A 109 -8.38 11.45 2.13
C GLU A 109 -8.73 11.13 3.58
N LEU A 110 -8.64 12.09 4.50
CA LEU A 110 -8.99 11.89 5.91
C LEU A 110 -10.47 11.54 6.08
N THR A 111 -11.37 12.25 5.40
CA THR A 111 -12.80 11.91 5.42
C THR A 111 -13.05 10.48 4.95
N LEU A 112 -12.39 10.03 3.88
CA LEU A 112 -12.55 8.65 3.40
C LEU A 112 -11.92 7.62 4.33
N ILE A 113 -10.81 7.94 5.00
CA ILE A 113 -10.21 7.04 6.00
C ILE A 113 -11.24 6.74 7.09
N ASP A 114 -11.96 7.76 7.57
CA ASP A 114 -12.99 7.61 8.59
C ASP A 114 -14.24 6.91 8.02
N GLU A 115 -14.76 7.35 6.87
CA GLU A 115 -15.96 6.77 6.23
C GLU A 115 -15.81 5.26 5.94
N PHE A 116 -14.62 4.82 5.55
CA PHE A 116 -14.32 3.42 5.24
C PHE A 116 -13.73 2.63 6.42
N GLU A 117 -13.59 3.26 7.59
CA GLU A 117 -12.96 2.67 8.78
C GLU A 117 -11.58 2.04 8.46
N CYS A 118 -10.71 2.82 7.80
CA CYS A 118 -9.44 2.32 7.32
C CYS A 118 -8.47 2.04 8.46
N ASN A 119 -7.97 0.80 8.50
CA ASN A 119 -7.10 0.30 9.58
C ASN A 119 -5.63 0.12 9.16
N MET A 120 -5.27 0.52 7.92
CA MET A 120 -3.90 0.42 7.43
C MET A 120 -3.16 1.76 7.34
N ASN A 121 -3.88 2.89 7.39
CA ASN A 121 -3.33 4.22 7.11
C ASN A 121 -2.30 4.69 8.16
N ASP A 122 -2.55 4.40 9.43
CA ASP A 122 -1.71 4.82 10.56
C ASP A 122 -0.62 3.81 10.93
N GLY A 123 -0.48 2.74 10.15
CA GLY A 123 0.48 1.67 10.44
C GLY A 123 1.94 2.11 10.27
N SER A 124 2.79 1.64 11.17
CA SER A 124 4.24 1.91 11.18
C SER A 124 4.93 1.51 9.87
N THR A 125 5.97 2.26 9.53
CA THR A 125 6.88 1.91 8.44
C THR A 125 7.98 0.95 8.91
N TRP A 126 8.43 0.06 8.03
CA TRP A 126 9.31 -1.05 8.38
C TRP A 126 10.40 -1.30 7.32
N LEU A 127 11.53 -1.85 7.75
CA LEU A 127 12.66 -2.27 6.90
C LEU A 127 12.50 -3.72 6.46
N ILE A 128 13.07 -4.10 5.31
CA ILE A 128 12.85 -5.43 4.72
C ILE A 128 13.28 -6.58 5.65
N GLU A 129 14.30 -6.36 6.48
CA GLU A 129 14.82 -7.30 7.47
C GLU A 129 13.74 -7.67 8.51
N GLN A 130 12.75 -6.81 8.73
CA GLN A 130 11.65 -7.01 9.68
C GLN A 130 10.48 -7.82 9.09
N PHE A 131 10.53 -8.17 7.80
CA PHE A 131 9.37 -8.75 7.09
C PHE A 131 8.88 -10.06 7.72
N SER A 132 9.81 -10.95 8.10
CA SER A 132 9.44 -12.27 8.65
C SER A 132 8.66 -12.12 9.97
N GLU A 133 9.23 -11.36 10.90
CA GLU A 133 8.62 -11.12 12.22
C GLU A 133 7.26 -10.42 12.09
N LEU A 134 7.18 -9.35 11.30
CA LEU A 134 5.94 -8.61 11.10
C LEU A 134 4.86 -9.43 10.38
N SER A 135 5.26 -10.34 9.49
CA SER A 135 4.35 -11.29 8.84
C SER A 135 3.74 -12.25 9.85
N GLU A 136 4.54 -12.83 10.75
CA GLU A 136 4.04 -13.71 11.81
C GLU A 136 3.10 -12.99 12.77
N GLN A 137 3.46 -11.78 13.21
CA GLN A 137 2.61 -10.95 14.06
C GLN A 137 1.27 -10.65 13.39
N LEU A 138 1.29 -10.21 12.12
CA LEU A 138 0.07 -9.94 11.36
C LEU A 138 -0.86 -11.15 11.35
N LEU A 139 -0.31 -12.35 11.15
CA LEU A 139 -1.08 -13.58 11.04
C LEU A 139 -1.73 -14.02 12.35
N GLN A 140 -1.08 -13.75 13.47
CA GLN A 140 -1.72 -13.94 14.77
C GLN A 140 -2.99 -13.09 14.86
N THR A 141 -2.94 -11.83 14.40
CA THR A 141 -4.11 -10.93 14.45
C THR A 141 -5.24 -11.25 13.46
N VAL A 142 -5.00 -12.12 12.47
CA VAL A 142 -6.01 -12.57 11.50
C VAL A 142 -6.76 -13.80 12.02
N ARG A 143 -6.10 -14.61 12.86
CA ARG A 143 -6.65 -15.84 13.43
C ARG A 143 -7.46 -15.63 14.71
N THR A 144 -7.22 -14.52 15.38
CA THR A 144 -7.94 -14.07 16.58
C THR A 144 -9.12 -13.21 16.19
#